data_AF-A0A183L5T7-F1
#
_entry.id   AF-A0A183L5T7-F1
#
_cell.length_a   1.000
_cell.length_b   1.000
_cell.length_c   1.000
_cell.angle_alpha   90.00
_cell.angle_beta   90.00
_cell.angle_gamma   90.00
#
_symmetry.space_group_name_H-M   'P 1'
#
loop_
_entity.id
_entity.type
_entity.pdbx_description
1 polymer ?
#
loop_
_entity_poly.entity_id
_entity_poly.type
_entity_poly.pdbx_seq_one_letter_code
_entity_poly.pdbx_strand_id
1 'polypeptide(L)'
;MRGLSLPSVVSGDFRASSLSVCSSVTVFTKRRLFAANFVNDIQISCDCHDLGRQVHRYGASRPAGAFFERASARRLYPSVSHAVFYDQTHDNPSVLEKHSVFNYLPLSAVGSFACCAIGSTRGYDELVPHYIDVVKEERFYSRWPDQVNYNIGIIKPKSILNELHSWLSSEGFSETFVDQITPNVLGVTRFCPETREAVLLITHTAFHDPGPNPHHSDFHPIRLGGRVNRLLCEILSTFKGDYPPQRDFKKNPQV
;
A
#
# COMPACT_ATOMS: atom_id res chain seq x y z
N MET A 1 23.94 55.05 30.53
CA MET A 1 23.06 55.43 29.40
C MET A 1 22.43 54.18 28.84
N ARG A 2 21.08 54.17 28.78
CA ARG A 2 20.16 53.22 28.11
C ARG A 2 20.27 51.75 28.56
N GLY A 3 19.32 51.12 29.27
CA GLY A 3 17.97 51.51 29.66
C GLY A 3 17.03 50.31 29.48
N LEU A 4 16.18 50.07 30.51
CA LEU A 4 14.84 49.47 30.45
C LEU A 4 14.74 47.97 30.11
N SER A 5 13.86 47.15 30.68
CA SER A 5 12.97 47.16 31.86
C SER A 5 12.30 45.78 31.94
N LEU A 6 12.12 45.30 33.17
CA LEU A 6 11.22 44.27 33.77
C LEU A 6 9.96 43.82 32.96
N PRO A 7 9.12 42.89 33.49
CA PRO A 7 9.34 41.55 34.03
C PRO A 7 8.39 40.51 33.37
N SER A 8 8.58 39.23 33.69
CA SER A 8 7.66 38.13 33.35
C SER A 8 6.40 38.15 34.22
N VAL A 9 5.22 37.94 33.60
CA VAL A 9 4.02 37.19 34.07
C VAL A 9 2.89 37.47 33.07
N VAL A 10 2.26 36.45 32.49
CA VAL A 10 0.78 36.30 32.40
C VAL A 10 0.47 34.82 32.15
N SER A 11 -0.17 34.19 33.14
CA SER A 11 -0.97 32.97 33.00
C SER A 11 -2.30 33.29 32.31
N GLY A 12 -2.75 32.48 31.36
CA GLY A 12 -4.08 32.62 30.75
C GLY A 12 -4.64 31.28 30.31
N ASP A 13 -5.67 30.82 31.01
CA ASP A 13 -6.60 29.79 30.55
C ASP A 13 -7.33 30.26 29.28
N PHE A 14 -7.46 29.39 28.28
CA PHE A 14 -8.31 29.64 27.12
C PHE A 14 -9.37 28.54 26.98
N ARG A 15 -10.64 28.93 27.15
CA ARG A 15 -11.83 28.11 26.90
C ARG A 15 -12.00 27.89 25.40
N ALA A 16 -12.17 26.64 24.99
CA ALA A 16 -12.62 26.28 23.65
C ALA A 16 -14.14 26.41 23.57
N SER A 17 -14.62 27.50 22.97
CA SER A 17 -16.00 27.61 22.51
C SER A 17 -16.02 28.34 21.18
N SER A 18 -16.62 27.66 20.19
CA SER A 18 -16.98 28.05 18.82
C SER A 18 -15.83 28.27 17.80
N LEU A 19 -15.81 27.42 16.76
CA LEU A 19 -15.38 27.61 15.35
C LEU A 19 -15.40 26.22 14.67
N SER A 20 -16.45 25.88 13.91
CA SER A 20 -16.59 26.08 12.46
C SER A 20 -15.78 25.09 11.61
N VAL A 21 -16.48 24.42 10.69
CA VAL A 21 -15.99 23.52 9.64
C VAL A 21 -14.91 24.22 8.81
N CYS A 22 -13.64 23.95 9.09
CA CYS A 22 -12.53 24.35 8.24
C CYS A 22 -11.33 23.43 8.51
N SER A 23 -10.78 22.85 7.45
CA SER A 23 -9.67 21.90 7.43
C SER A 23 -8.47 22.40 8.27
N SER A 24 -8.31 21.87 9.47
CA SER A 24 -7.16 22.14 10.33
C SER A 24 -5.99 21.21 9.97
N VAL A 25 -4.89 21.79 9.47
CA VAL A 25 -3.61 21.08 9.33
C VAL A 25 -2.97 21.03 10.71
N THR A 26 -2.94 19.85 11.31
CA THR A 26 -2.19 19.62 12.55
C THR A 26 -0.82 19.04 12.21
N VAL A 27 0.24 19.85 12.26
CA VAL A 27 1.63 19.36 12.23
C VAL A 27 2.08 19.16 13.68
N PHE A 28 2.01 17.92 14.17
CA PHE A 28 2.70 17.57 15.41
C PHE A 28 4.18 17.32 15.11
N THR A 29 5.08 18.04 15.79
CA THR A 29 6.48 17.61 15.92
C THR A 29 6.52 16.43 16.88
N LYS A 30 6.76 15.22 16.37
CA LYS A 30 6.84 14.01 17.20
C LYS A 30 8.18 13.98 17.96
N ARG A 31 8.24 14.67 19.10
CA ARG A 31 9.27 14.48 20.14
C ARG A 31 8.62 13.79 21.34
N ARG A 32 8.51 12.45 21.33
CA ARG A 32 8.52 11.56 22.55
C ARG A 32 8.05 10.11 22.40
N LEU A 33 7.77 9.58 21.21
CA LEU A 33 7.55 8.14 21.03
C LEU A 33 8.53 7.60 19.99
N PHE A 34 9.48 6.78 20.43
CA PHE A 34 10.41 6.03 19.57
C PHE A 34 9.63 4.90 18.86
N ALA A 35 8.75 5.28 17.93
CA ALA A 35 8.16 4.32 16.99
C ALA A 35 9.06 4.25 15.75
N ALA A 36 9.61 3.08 15.46
CA ALA A 36 10.50 2.87 14.32
C ALA A 36 9.77 3.00 12.97
N ASN A 37 8.54 2.49 12.89
CA ASN A 37 7.74 2.48 11.66
C ASN A 37 6.27 2.88 11.90
N PHE A 38 5.59 3.38 10.86
CA PHE A 38 4.16 3.69 10.86
C PHE A 38 3.39 2.74 9.94
N VAL A 39 2.30 2.15 10.43
CA VAL A 39 1.46 1.23 9.66
C VAL A 39 0.53 2.04 8.76
N ASN A 40 0.52 1.68 7.47
CA ASN A 40 -0.40 2.23 6.49
C ASN A 40 -1.14 1.10 5.79
N ASP A 41 -2.44 1.25 5.67
CA ASP A 41 -3.30 0.24 5.06
C ASP A 41 -3.59 0.62 3.62
N ILE A 42 -3.20 -0.25 2.69
CA ILE A 42 -3.40 -0.06 1.25
C ILE A 42 -4.89 -0.16 0.89
N GLN A 43 -5.62 -1.04 1.56
CA GLN A 43 -7.06 -1.21 1.34
C GLN A 43 -7.88 0.05 1.66
N ILE A 44 -7.34 1.00 2.43
CA ILE A 44 -8.07 2.23 2.78
C ILE A 44 -8.38 3.08 1.56
N SER A 45 -7.54 3.04 0.52
CA SER A 45 -7.71 3.83 -0.70
C SER A 45 -9.10 3.69 -1.31
N CYS A 46 -9.69 4.81 -1.70
CA CYS A 46 -11.01 4.83 -2.33
C CYS A 46 -10.95 4.59 -3.84
N ASP A 47 -9.84 4.98 -4.47
CA ASP A 47 -9.61 4.88 -5.91
C ASP A 47 -8.12 4.62 -6.21
N CYS A 48 -7.84 4.36 -7.50
CA CYS A 48 -6.48 4.14 -7.99
C CYS A 48 -5.58 5.36 -7.78
N HIS A 49 -6.15 6.56 -7.87
CA HIS A 49 -5.41 7.80 -7.66
C HIS A 49 -4.90 7.93 -6.22
N ASP A 50 -5.76 7.68 -5.24
CA ASP A 50 -5.43 7.73 -3.82
C ASP A 50 -4.42 6.63 -3.43
N LEU A 51 -4.57 5.43 -4.02
CA LEU A 51 -3.57 4.36 -3.88
C LEU A 51 -2.19 4.82 -4.39
N GLY A 52 -2.15 5.37 -5.61
CA GLY A 52 -0.91 5.90 -6.19
C GLY A 52 -0.29 7.00 -5.32
N ARG A 53 -1.12 7.88 -4.74
CA ARG A 53 -0.67 8.94 -3.82
C ARG A 53 -0.08 8.38 -2.53
N GLN A 54 -0.69 7.36 -1.95
CA GLN A 54 -0.20 6.70 -0.73
C GLN A 54 1.17 6.05 -0.99
N VAL A 55 1.30 5.33 -2.10
CA VAL A 55 2.55 4.66 -2.51
C VAL A 55 3.64 5.67 -2.83
N HIS A 56 3.33 6.75 -3.55
CA HIS A 56 4.30 7.82 -3.80
C HIS A 56 4.78 8.44 -2.48
N ARG A 57 3.87 8.69 -1.52
CA ARG A 57 4.23 9.43 -0.31
C ARG A 57 5.02 8.60 0.70
N TYR A 58 4.65 7.34 0.88
CA TYR A 58 5.18 6.49 1.95
C TYR A 58 6.01 5.30 1.44
N GLY A 59 5.78 4.90 0.18
CA GLY A 59 6.49 3.82 -0.48
C GLY A 59 7.67 4.27 -1.34
N ALA A 60 7.90 5.58 -1.51
CA ALA A 60 9.08 6.10 -2.19
C ALA A 60 10.11 6.56 -1.16
N SER A 61 11.31 5.97 -1.18
CA SER A 61 12.41 6.48 -0.36
C SER A 61 12.95 7.79 -0.94
N ARG A 62 13.04 7.85 -2.27
CA ARG A 62 13.50 9.00 -3.07
C ARG A 62 12.70 9.02 -4.38
N PRO A 63 12.38 10.21 -4.92
CA PRO A 63 11.83 10.31 -6.25
C PRO A 63 12.88 9.92 -7.30
N ALA A 64 12.44 9.41 -8.44
CA ALA A 64 13.32 9.11 -9.56
C ALA A 64 14.12 10.35 -10.01
N GLY A 65 15.44 10.19 -10.12
CA GLY A 65 16.34 11.29 -10.53
C GLY A 65 16.58 12.33 -9.43
N ALA A 66 16.36 12.00 -8.16
CA ALA A 66 16.66 12.89 -7.05
C ALA A 66 18.12 13.38 -7.10
N PHE A 67 18.33 14.67 -6.80
CA PHE A 67 19.69 15.22 -6.70
C PHE A 67 20.45 14.56 -5.55
N PHE A 68 21.66 14.06 -5.84
CA PHE A 68 22.55 13.51 -4.83
C PHE A 68 23.37 14.65 -4.20
N GLU A 69 23.23 14.83 -2.90
CA GLU A 69 24.10 15.74 -2.16
C GLU A 69 25.47 15.08 -2.00
N ARG A 70 26.44 15.54 -2.79
CA ARG A 70 27.83 15.03 -2.80
C ARG A 70 28.64 15.66 -1.65
N ALA A 71 28.09 15.72 -0.45
CA ALA A 71 28.74 16.31 0.72
C ALA A 71 29.37 15.22 1.60
N SER A 72 30.64 15.41 1.97
CA SER A 72 31.44 14.48 2.78
C SER A 72 30.96 14.31 4.23
N ALA A 73 30.00 15.12 4.68
CA ALA A 73 29.34 14.99 5.97
C ALA A 73 27.86 14.65 5.75
N ARG A 74 27.42 13.47 6.21
CA ARG A 74 26.00 13.08 6.24
C ARG A 74 25.24 14.02 7.19
N ARG A 75 24.64 15.07 6.65
CA ARG A 75 23.74 15.95 7.40
C ARG A 75 22.42 15.21 7.63
N LEU A 76 21.95 15.21 8.87
CA LEU A 76 20.64 14.67 9.21
C LEU A 76 19.57 15.69 8.82
N TYR A 77 18.71 15.31 7.88
CA TYR A 77 17.53 16.08 7.51
C TYR A 77 16.28 15.42 8.08
N PRO A 78 15.23 16.19 8.41
CA PRO A 78 13.94 15.60 8.71
C PRO A 78 13.44 14.83 7.48
N SER A 79 13.06 13.57 7.67
CA SER A 79 12.43 12.73 6.66
C SER A 79 11.07 12.26 7.14
N VAL A 80 10.23 11.80 6.21
CA VAL A 80 9.03 11.03 6.56
C VAL A 80 9.47 9.78 7.33
N SER A 81 8.73 9.39 8.36
CA SER A 81 9.00 8.16 9.11
C SER A 81 8.88 6.94 8.19
N HIS A 82 9.69 5.92 8.43
CA HIS A 82 9.56 4.64 7.74
C HIS A 82 8.14 4.09 7.85
N ALA A 83 7.64 3.54 6.75
CA ALA A 83 6.31 2.98 6.65
C ALA A 83 6.35 1.44 6.67
N VAL A 84 5.29 0.83 7.18
CA VAL A 84 4.93 -0.56 6.88
C VAL A 84 3.62 -0.52 6.11
N PHE A 85 3.58 -1.14 4.94
CA PHE A 85 2.39 -1.29 4.14
C PHE A 85 1.71 -2.60 4.45
N TYR A 86 0.48 -2.50 4.93
CA TYR A 86 -0.41 -3.64 5.06
C TYR A 86 -1.35 -3.70 3.88
N ASP A 87 -1.44 -4.85 3.22
CA ASP A 87 -2.42 -5.05 2.15
C ASP A 87 -3.85 -4.95 2.71
N GLN A 88 -4.07 -5.62 3.83
CA GLN A 88 -5.26 -5.55 4.68
C GLN A 88 -4.81 -5.77 6.13
N THR A 89 -5.39 -5.01 7.05
CA THR A 89 -5.26 -5.22 8.51
C THR A 89 -6.46 -5.96 9.06
N HIS A 90 -6.32 -6.49 10.26
CA HIS A 90 -7.34 -7.33 10.90
C HIS A 90 -8.59 -6.56 11.33
N ASP A 91 -8.50 -5.23 11.42
CA ASP A 91 -9.62 -4.34 11.76
C ASP A 91 -10.45 -3.92 10.52
N ASN A 92 -9.94 -4.19 9.32
CA ASN A 92 -10.60 -3.81 8.08
C ASN A 92 -11.49 -4.95 7.54
N PRO A 93 -12.64 -4.63 6.91
CA PRO A 93 -13.47 -5.60 6.21
C PRO A 93 -12.68 -6.31 5.11
N SER A 94 -13.20 -7.39 4.53
CA SER A 94 -12.51 -8.05 3.42
C SER A 94 -12.37 -7.12 2.21
N VAL A 95 -11.34 -7.31 1.37
CA VAL A 95 -11.21 -6.55 0.11
C VAL A 95 -12.42 -6.77 -0.78
N LEU A 96 -13.04 -7.96 -0.70
CA LEU A 96 -14.27 -8.28 -1.41
C LEU A 96 -15.44 -7.39 -0.98
N GLU A 97 -15.60 -7.13 0.31
CA GLU A 97 -16.68 -6.29 0.85
C GLU A 97 -16.51 -4.83 0.44
N LYS A 98 -15.26 -4.32 0.42
CA LYS A 98 -14.97 -2.91 0.13
C LYS A 98 -14.82 -2.58 -1.35
N HIS A 99 -14.18 -3.48 -2.10
CA HIS A 99 -13.76 -3.26 -3.49
C HIS A 99 -14.35 -4.35 -4.40
N SER A 100 -13.50 -5.23 -4.95
CA SER A 100 -13.87 -6.38 -5.76
C SER A 100 -12.88 -7.53 -5.51
N VAL A 101 -13.28 -8.78 -5.82
CA VAL A 101 -12.41 -9.97 -5.74
C VAL A 101 -11.14 -9.79 -6.57
N PHE A 102 -11.22 -9.05 -7.68
CA PHE A 102 -10.09 -8.83 -8.56
C PHE A 102 -9.02 -7.91 -7.95
N ASN A 103 -9.33 -7.19 -6.86
CA ASN A 103 -8.42 -6.19 -6.29
C ASN A 103 -7.39 -6.76 -5.31
N TYR A 104 -7.52 -8.02 -4.85
CA TYR A 104 -6.55 -8.63 -3.93
C TYR A 104 -5.12 -8.67 -4.52
N LEU A 105 -4.97 -9.16 -5.75
CA LEU A 105 -3.67 -9.27 -6.39
C LEU A 105 -3.05 -7.90 -6.75
N PRO A 106 -3.77 -6.94 -7.38
CA PRO A 106 -3.27 -5.60 -7.67
C PRO A 106 -2.76 -4.84 -6.44
N LEU A 107 -3.52 -4.84 -5.33
CA LEU A 107 -3.11 -4.17 -4.10
C LEU A 107 -1.83 -4.79 -3.54
N SER A 108 -1.77 -6.12 -3.51
CA SER A 108 -0.56 -6.85 -3.11
C SER A 108 0.67 -6.57 -3.98
N ALA A 109 0.47 -6.47 -5.28
CA ALA A 109 1.56 -6.18 -6.22
C ALA A 109 2.11 -4.77 -5.96
N VAL A 110 1.24 -3.78 -5.82
CA VAL A 110 1.62 -2.39 -5.54
C VAL A 110 2.32 -2.26 -4.18
N GLY A 111 1.79 -2.92 -3.14
CA GLY A 111 2.43 -2.97 -1.83
C GLY A 111 3.83 -3.57 -1.89
N SER A 112 3.99 -4.71 -2.56
CA SER A 112 5.28 -5.37 -2.76
C SER A 112 6.26 -4.52 -3.59
N PHE A 113 5.75 -3.63 -4.44
CA PHE A 113 6.56 -2.69 -5.21
C PHE A 113 6.86 -1.38 -4.49
N ALA A 114 6.39 -1.17 -3.26
CA ALA A 114 6.76 -0.01 -2.44
C ALA A 114 8.07 -0.26 -1.67
N CYS A 115 8.97 0.73 -1.61
CA CYS A 115 10.26 0.68 -0.91
C CYS A 115 10.09 0.80 0.61
N CYS A 116 9.28 -0.07 1.20
CA CYS A 116 8.93 -0.11 2.61
C CYS A 116 8.69 -1.56 3.06
N ALA A 117 8.60 -1.80 4.37
CA ALA A 117 8.22 -3.13 4.85
C ALA A 117 6.77 -3.44 4.45
N ILE A 118 6.49 -4.69 4.12
CA ILE A 118 5.16 -5.14 3.70
C ILE A 118 4.58 -6.17 4.69
N GLY A 119 3.26 -6.23 4.79
CA GLY A 119 2.53 -7.18 5.64
C GLY A 119 1.14 -7.47 5.11
N SER A 120 0.60 -8.62 5.48
CA SER A 120 -0.78 -9.02 5.21
C SER A 120 -1.32 -9.80 6.40
N THR A 121 -2.64 -9.85 6.55
CA THR A 121 -3.31 -10.69 7.53
C THR A 121 -3.57 -12.09 7.00
N ARG A 122 -3.62 -13.07 7.90
CA ARG A 122 -4.05 -14.42 7.54
C ARG A 122 -5.50 -14.39 7.05
N GLY A 123 -5.75 -15.04 5.92
CA GLY A 123 -7.04 -15.03 5.23
C GLY A 123 -7.04 -14.13 3.99
N TYR A 124 -6.20 -13.09 3.94
CA TYR A 124 -6.06 -12.24 2.76
C TYR A 124 -5.56 -13.05 1.55
N ASP A 125 -4.45 -13.77 1.71
CA ASP A 125 -3.85 -14.55 0.61
C ASP A 125 -4.73 -15.74 0.19
N GLU A 126 -5.58 -16.22 1.10
CA GLU A 126 -6.55 -17.30 0.89
C GLU A 126 -7.85 -16.80 0.23
N LEU A 127 -8.01 -15.49 0.05
CA LEU A 127 -9.21 -14.83 -0.47
C LEU A 127 -10.45 -15.09 0.39
N VAL A 128 -10.31 -15.01 1.72
CA VAL A 128 -11.45 -15.13 2.64
C VAL A 128 -12.47 -14.02 2.33
N PRO A 129 -13.73 -14.36 2.00
CA PRO A 129 -14.68 -13.40 1.44
C PRO A 129 -15.27 -12.44 2.49
N HIS A 130 -15.16 -12.76 3.78
CA HIS A 130 -15.81 -12.03 4.87
C HIS A 130 -14.82 -11.43 5.85
N TYR A 131 -15.26 -10.39 6.55
CA TYR A 131 -14.58 -9.89 7.73
C TYR A 131 -14.46 -10.95 8.83
N ILE A 132 -13.25 -11.14 9.34
CA ILE A 132 -12.95 -12.05 10.46
C ILE A 132 -13.09 -11.25 11.75
N ASP A 133 -14.24 -11.38 12.42
CA ASP A 133 -14.52 -10.69 13.67
C ASP A 133 -13.67 -11.27 14.81
N VAL A 134 -12.76 -10.46 15.37
CA VAL A 134 -11.83 -10.82 16.45
C VAL A 134 -12.56 -11.35 17.70
N VAL A 135 -13.83 -10.97 17.90
CA VAL A 135 -14.61 -11.34 19.09
C VAL A 135 -15.53 -12.53 18.82
N LYS A 136 -16.17 -12.56 17.64
CA LYS A 136 -17.23 -13.55 17.35
C LYS A 136 -16.77 -14.76 16.56
N GLU A 137 -15.60 -14.69 15.92
CA GLU A 137 -15.09 -15.80 15.14
C GLU A 137 -14.45 -16.86 16.05
N GLU A 138 -14.98 -18.08 15.98
CA GLU A 138 -14.52 -19.22 16.78
C GLU A 138 -13.86 -20.29 15.92
N ARG A 139 -14.03 -20.23 14.58
CA ARG A 139 -13.49 -21.23 13.66
C ARG A 139 -11.99 -21.08 13.56
N PHE A 140 -11.31 -22.22 13.46
CA PHE A 140 -9.87 -22.26 13.21
C PHE A 140 -9.55 -21.98 11.73
N TYR A 141 -8.42 -21.34 11.49
CA TYR A 141 -7.85 -21.23 10.14
C TYR A 141 -7.56 -22.62 9.56
N SER A 142 -7.71 -22.73 8.25
CA SER A 142 -7.39 -23.93 7.50
C SER A 142 -5.90 -24.28 7.65
N ARG A 143 -5.62 -25.56 7.91
CA ARG A 143 -4.26 -26.06 8.18
C ARG A 143 -3.40 -26.13 6.92
N TRP A 144 -2.14 -25.73 7.05
CA TRP A 144 -1.10 -25.96 6.04
C TRP A 144 -0.38 -27.30 6.29
N PRO A 145 -0.04 -28.10 5.26
CA PRO A 145 -0.33 -27.94 3.83
C PRO A 145 -1.63 -28.64 3.37
N ASP A 146 -2.30 -29.37 4.27
CA ASP A 146 -3.37 -30.31 3.90
C ASP A 146 -4.63 -29.61 3.36
N GLN A 147 -5.01 -28.48 3.97
CA GLN A 147 -6.21 -27.71 3.60
C GLN A 147 -5.86 -26.44 2.82
N VAL A 148 -4.71 -25.82 3.10
CA VAL A 148 -4.18 -24.66 2.38
C VAL A 148 -2.84 -25.01 1.77
N ASN A 149 -2.66 -24.70 0.50
CA ASN A 149 -1.44 -24.94 -0.25
C ASN A 149 -1.14 -23.75 -1.18
N TYR A 150 -0.01 -23.81 -1.88
CA TYR A 150 0.42 -22.76 -2.82
C TYR A 150 -0.57 -22.49 -3.96
N ASN A 151 -1.45 -23.44 -4.30
CA ASN A 151 -2.39 -23.31 -5.41
C ASN A 151 -3.70 -22.60 -5.02
N ILE A 152 -3.86 -22.24 -3.74
CA ILE A 152 -5.06 -21.56 -3.23
C ILE A 152 -4.85 -20.04 -3.26
N GLY A 153 -5.88 -19.34 -3.72
CA GLY A 153 -5.95 -17.88 -3.72
C GLY A 153 -4.77 -17.23 -4.45
N ILE A 154 -4.15 -16.25 -3.80
CA ILE A 154 -3.00 -15.50 -4.31
C ILE A 154 -1.69 -15.90 -3.62
N ILE A 155 -1.65 -17.03 -2.88
CA ILE A 155 -0.47 -17.44 -2.09
C ILE A 155 0.79 -17.58 -2.97
N LYS A 156 0.70 -18.32 -4.08
CA LYS A 156 1.84 -18.48 -5.01
C LYS A 156 2.22 -17.15 -5.68
N PRO A 157 1.29 -16.37 -6.27
CA PRO A 157 1.58 -15.01 -6.73
C PRO A 157 2.26 -14.13 -5.68
N LYS A 158 1.78 -14.14 -4.44
CA LYS A 158 2.31 -13.34 -3.34
C LYS A 158 3.73 -13.77 -2.97
N SER A 159 4.03 -15.08 -3.00
CA SER A 159 5.39 -15.59 -2.83
C SER A 159 6.36 -15.02 -3.87
N ILE A 160 5.94 -14.96 -5.15
CA ILE A 160 6.75 -14.40 -6.23
C ILE A 160 6.96 -12.89 -6.02
N LEU A 161 5.91 -12.17 -5.63
CA LEU A 161 5.98 -10.73 -5.34
C LEU A 161 6.88 -10.42 -4.13
N ASN A 162 6.86 -11.27 -3.10
CA ASN A 162 7.73 -11.13 -1.93
C ASN A 162 9.20 -11.41 -2.26
N GLU A 163 9.48 -12.42 -3.09
CA GLU A 163 10.83 -12.69 -3.59
C GLU A 163 11.33 -11.52 -4.44
N LEU A 164 10.48 -10.98 -5.32
CA LEU A 164 10.79 -9.79 -6.11
C LEU A 164 11.05 -8.56 -5.23
N HIS A 165 10.24 -8.35 -4.20
CA HIS A 165 10.45 -7.28 -3.22
C HIS A 165 11.80 -7.41 -2.50
N SER A 166 12.17 -8.63 -2.09
CA SER A 166 13.45 -8.90 -1.44
C SER A 166 14.62 -8.64 -2.39
N TRP A 167 14.53 -9.10 -3.64
CA TRP A 167 15.56 -8.90 -4.65
C TRP A 167 15.74 -7.43 -5.05
N LEU A 168 14.66 -6.70 -5.28
CA LEU A 168 14.73 -5.26 -5.56
C LEU A 168 15.39 -4.50 -4.40
N SER A 169 15.08 -4.90 -3.17
CA SER A 169 15.67 -4.30 -1.97
C SER A 169 17.15 -4.64 -1.81
N SER A 170 17.58 -5.87 -2.13
CA SER A 170 18.99 -6.27 -2.03
C SER A 170 19.87 -5.63 -3.10
N GLU A 171 19.34 -5.44 -4.31
CA GLU A 171 20.05 -4.80 -5.44
C GLU A 171 20.02 -3.25 -5.38
N GLY A 172 19.41 -2.66 -4.34
CA GLY A 172 19.46 -1.22 -4.10
C GLY A 172 18.49 -0.38 -4.94
N PHE A 173 17.44 -0.98 -5.51
CA PHE A 173 16.36 -0.26 -6.19
C PHE A 173 15.56 0.58 -5.19
N SER A 174 15.96 1.83 -5.02
CA SER A 174 15.50 2.71 -3.93
C SER A 174 14.73 3.94 -4.42
N GLU A 175 14.96 4.38 -5.66
CA GLU A 175 14.22 5.48 -6.27
C GLU A 175 12.91 4.96 -6.85
N THR A 176 11.81 5.68 -6.62
CA THR A 176 10.48 5.26 -7.10
C THR A 176 9.83 6.36 -7.92
N PHE A 177 9.09 5.96 -8.95
CA PHE A 177 8.21 6.79 -9.74
C PHE A 177 6.84 6.12 -9.82
N VAL A 178 5.78 6.87 -9.52
CA VAL A 178 4.40 6.39 -9.58
C VAL A 178 3.67 7.19 -10.64
N ASP A 179 3.06 6.49 -11.58
CA ASP A 179 2.32 7.07 -12.69
C ASP A 179 0.91 6.50 -12.76
N GLN A 180 -0.08 7.38 -12.90
CA GLN A 180 -1.46 6.96 -13.11
C GLN A 180 -1.75 7.00 -14.61
N ILE A 181 -1.77 5.82 -15.22
CA ILE A 181 -1.90 5.66 -16.67
C ILE A 181 -3.35 5.84 -17.09
N THR A 182 -4.27 5.22 -16.36
CA THR A 182 -5.71 5.39 -16.53
C THR A 182 -6.39 5.44 -15.16
N PRO A 183 -7.71 5.73 -15.07
CA PRO A 183 -8.42 5.70 -13.79
C PRO A 183 -8.31 4.37 -13.03
N ASN A 184 -8.05 3.25 -13.72
CA ASN A 184 -7.92 1.93 -13.11
C ASN A 184 -6.52 1.31 -13.23
N VAL A 185 -5.63 1.88 -14.06
CA VAL A 185 -4.26 1.34 -14.28
C VAL A 185 -3.22 2.21 -13.58
N LEU A 186 -2.43 1.58 -12.72
CA LEU A 186 -1.33 2.21 -11.99
C LEU A 186 0.01 1.64 -12.47
N GLY A 187 0.94 2.52 -12.81
CA GLY A 187 2.34 2.20 -13.07
C GLY A 187 3.21 2.56 -11.87
N VAL A 188 4.02 1.61 -11.40
CA VAL A 188 5.04 1.88 -10.36
C VAL A 188 6.38 1.43 -10.88
N THR A 189 7.34 2.34 -10.98
CA THR A 189 8.70 2.06 -11.42
C THR A 189 9.66 2.22 -10.26
N ARG A 190 10.54 1.24 -10.04
CA ARG A 190 11.71 1.40 -9.19
C ARG A 190 12.97 1.51 -10.01
N PHE A 191 13.87 2.40 -9.61
CA PHE A 191 15.17 2.62 -10.23
C PHE A 191 16.29 2.31 -9.24
N CYS A 192 17.36 1.69 -9.75
CA CYS A 192 18.62 1.62 -9.04
C CYS A 192 19.42 2.90 -9.33
N PRO A 193 19.75 3.72 -8.32
CA PRO A 193 20.48 4.97 -8.53
C PRO A 193 21.90 4.75 -9.06
N GLU A 194 22.49 3.58 -8.80
CA GLU A 194 23.86 3.24 -9.19
C GLU A 194 23.92 2.69 -10.63
N THR A 195 23.10 1.68 -10.95
CA THR A 195 23.12 1.02 -12.28
C THR A 195 22.23 1.73 -13.32
N ARG A 196 21.31 2.59 -12.87
CA ARG A 196 20.25 3.21 -13.69
C ARG A 196 19.27 2.20 -14.31
N GLU A 197 19.29 0.95 -13.85
CA GLU A 197 18.30 -0.03 -14.23
C GLU A 197 16.95 0.29 -13.58
N ALA A 198 15.88 -0.10 -14.27
CA ALA A 198 14.51 0.16 -13.83
C ALA A 198 13.69 -1.12 -13.92
N VAL A 199 12.85 -1.34 -12.91
CA VAL A 199 11.81 -2.37 -12.96
C VAL A 199 10.47 -1.69 -12.86
N LEU A 200 9.60 -2.00 -13.82
CA LEU A 200 8.26 -1.43 -13.93
C LEU A 200 7.22 -2.48 -13.56
N LEU A 201 6.33 -2.11 -12.66
CA LEU A 201 5.06 -2.77 -12.40
C LEU A 201 3.95 -1.99 -13.10
N ILE A 202 3.14 -2.67 -13.91
CA ILE A 202 1.86 -2.16 -14.40
C ILE A 202 0.79 -3.03 -13.76
N THR A 203 -0.14 -2.40 -13.05
CA THR A 203 -1.24 -3.10 -12.40
C THR A 203 -2.57 -2.53 -12.84
N HIS A 204 -3.56 -3.42 -13.02
CA HIS A 204 -4.93 -3.03 -13.26
C HIS A 204 -5.73 -3.23 -11.96
N THR A 205 -6.08 -2.15 -11.31
CA THR A 205 -6.88 -2.15 -10.08
C THR A 205 -8.36 -2.28 -10.38
N ALA A 206 -9.10 -2.84 -9.43
CA ALA A 206 -10.55 -3.06 -9.53
C ALA A 206 -11.25 -2.54 -8.28
N PHE A 207 -11.23 -1.22 -8.09
CA PHE A 207 -11.96 -0.54 -7.01
C PHE A 207 -13.48 -0.64 -7.19
N HIS A 208 -13.93 -0.61 -8.44
CA HIS A 208 -15.31 -0.85 -8.81
C HIS A 208 -15.46 -2.27 -9.37
N ASP A 209 -16.58 -2.90 -9.05
CA ASP A 209 -16.87 -4.27 -9.46
C ASP A 209 -17.09 -4.32 -10.99
N PRO A 210 -16.20 -4.98 -11.75
CA PRO A 210 -16.19 -4.84 -13.20
C PRO A 210 -17.14 -5.83 -13.91
N GLY A 211 -17.93 -6.60 -13.17
CA GLY A 211 -18.83 -7.62 -13.70
C GLY A 211 -18.21 -9.03 -13.75
N PRO A 212 -18.99 -10.05 -14.18
CA PRO A 212 -18.58 -11.45 -14.21
C PRO A 212 -17.48 -11.75 -15.23
N ASN A 213 -17.46 -10.99 -16.32
CA ASN A 213 -16.48 -11.12 -17.38
C ASN A 213 -15.94 -9.72 -17.71
N PRO A 214 -15.00 -9.21 -16.90
CA PRO A 214 -14.44 -7.89 -17.14
C PRO A 214 -13.77 -7.89 -18.52
N HIS A 215 -14.34 -7.13 -19.46
CA HIS A 215 -13.70 -6.93 -20.75
C HIS A 215 -12.37 -6.19 -20.53
N HIS A 216 -11.32 -6.61 -21.23
CA HIS A 216 -10.10 -5.82 -21.29
C HIS A 216 -10.44 -4.45 -21.89
N SER A 217 -10.34 -3.40 -21.07
CA SER A 217 -10.32 -2.05 -21.58
C SER A 217 -8.94 -1.81 -22.18
N ASP A 218 -8.87 -1.75 -23.51
CA ASP A 218 -7.66 -1.32 -24.18
C ASP A 218 -7.32 0.08 -23.70
N PHE A 219 -6.09 0.26 -23.23
CA PHE A 219 -5.55 1.57 -22.89
C PHE A 219 -4.43 1.92 -23.87
N HIS A 220 -4.14 3.22 -23.94
CA HIS A 220 -3.12 3.73 -24.84
C HIS A 220 -1.77 3.05 -24.58
N PRO A 221 -0.96 2.76 -25.62
CA PRO A 221 0.35 2.16 -25.43
C PRO A 221 1.21 2.98 -24.46
N ILE A 222 1.72 2.33 -23.42
CA ILE A 222 2.58 2.97 -22.41
C ILE A 222 3.92 3.25 -23.06
N ARG A 223 4.29 4.53 -23.13
CA ARG A 223 5.56 4.97 -23.70
C ARG A 223 6.63 4.95 -22.62
N LEU A 224 7.49 3.94 -22.66
CA LEU A 224 8.62 3.81 -21.74
C LEU A 224 9.87 4.43 -22.35
N GLY A 225 10.59 5.22 -21.55
CA GLY A 225 11.93 5.66 -21.90
C GLY A 225 12.94 4.53 -21.75
N GLY A 226 13.82 4.35 -22.73
CA GLY A 226 14.88 3.33 -22.69
C GLY A 226 14.53 2.04 -23.45
N ARG A 227 15.20 0.95 -23.10
CA ARG A 227 15.01 -0.37 -23.72
C ARG A 227 14.43 -1.34 -22.70
N VAL A 228 13.35 -2.02 -23.06
CA VAL A 228 12.78 -3.11 -22.26
C VAL A 228 13.60 -4.37 -22.53
N ASN A 229 14.28 -4.87 -21.49
CA ASN A 229 15.14 -6.04 -21.63
C ASN A 229 14.36 -7.36 -21.51
N ARG A 230 13.45 -7.46 -20.53
CA ARG A 230 12.78 -8.72 -20.17
C ARG A 230 11.45 -8.49 -19.44
N LEU A 231 10.49 -9.38 -19.68
CA LEU A 231 9.30 -9.57 -18.84
C LEU A 231 9.66 -10.50 -17.66
N LEU A 232 9.52 -10.00 -16.42
CA LEU A 232 9.84 -10.78 -15.21
C LEU A 232 8.74 -11.78 -14.87
N CYS A 233 7.50 -11.30 -14.79
CA CYS A 233 6.32 -12.10 -14.53
C CYS A 233 5.07 -11.39 -15.04
N GLU A 234 4.08 -12.19 -15.46
CA GLU A 234 2.72 -11.74 -15.77
C GLU A 234 1.77 -12.61 -14.96
N ILE A 235 0.85 -11.97 -14.23
CA ILE A 235 -0.07 -12.67 -13.34
C ILE A 235 -1.47 -12.15 -13.63
N LEU A 236 -2.36 -13.07 -14.04
CA LEU A 236 -3.75 -12.78 -14.34
C LEU A 236 -4.64 -13.44 -13.28
N SER A 237 -5.50 -12.64 -12.63
CA SER A 237 -6.54 -13.14 -11.73
C SER A 237 -7.81 -13.43 -12.52
N THR A 238 -8.26 -14.68 -12.55
CA THR A 238 -9.54 -15.08 -13.14
C THR A 238 -10.51 -15.54 -12.05
N PHE A 239 -11.75 -15.06 -12.07
CA PHE A 239 -12.79 -15.52 -11.15
C PHE A 239 -13.46 -16.77 -11.72
N LYS A 240 -13.59 -17.82 -10.88
CA LYS A 240 -14.31 -19.05 -11.22
C LYS A 240 -15.35 -19.30 -10.13
N GLY A 241 -16.62 -19.02 -10.43
CA GLY A 241 -17.73 -19.17 -9.50
C GLY A 241 -18.98 -18.45 -9.99
N ASP A 242 -20.05 -18.56 -9.21
CA ASP A 242 -21.28 -17.82 -9.47
C ASP A 242 -21.06 -16.34 -9.16
N TYR A 243 -21.53 -15.47 -10.05
CA TYR A 243 -21.43 -14.04 -9.94
C TYR A 243 -22.82 -13.41 -9.73
N PRO A 244 -22.98 -12.42 -8.84
CA PRO A 244 -21.95 -11.76 -8.03
C PRO A 244 -21.39 -12.69 -6.93
N PRO A 245 -20.11 -12.50 -6.55
CA PRO A 245 -19.51 -13.27 -5.46
C PRO A 245 -20.35 -13.08 -4.19
N GLN A 246 -20.53 -14.18 -3.44
CA GLN A 246 -21.32 -14.14 -2.22
C GLN A 246 -20.65 -13.22 -1.19
N ARG A 247 -21.27 -12.06 -0.95
CA ARG A 247 -20.81 -11.06 0.03
C ARG A 247 -21.21 -11.43 1.45
N ASP A 248 -22.40 -12.01 1.60
CA ASP A 248 -22.92 -12.40 2.90
C ASP A 248 -22.47 -13.81 3.27
N PHE A 249 -21.49 -13.88 4.16
CA PHE A 249 -21.09 -15.13 4.77
C PHE A 249 -22.15 -15.59 5.79
N LYS A 250 -22.75 -16.75 5.53
CA LYS A 250 -23.61 -17.44 6.50
C LYS A 250 -22.80 -18.53 7.19
N LYS A 251 -22.54 -18.37 8.49
CA LYS A 251 -21.91 -19.42 9.31
C LYS A 251 -22.77 -20.69 9.20
N ASN A 252 -22.16 -21.80 8.78
CA ASN A 252 -22.85 -23.09 8.80
C ASN A 252 -23.09 -23.44 10.27
N PRO A 253 -24.35 -23.58 10.74
CA PRO A 253 -24.64 -23.83 12.15
C PRO A 253 -24.11 -25.18 12.67
N GLN A 254 -23.65 -26.05 11.77
CA GLN A 254 -23.07 -27.36 12.10
C GLN A 254 -21.54 -27.34 12.32
N VAL A 255 -20.89 -26.18 12.17
CA VAL A 255 -19.44 -25.98 12.34
C VAL A 255 -19.15 -24.85 13.32
#